data_AF-A0A356N7J1-F1
#
_entry.id   AF-A0A356N7J1-F1
#
_cell.length_a   1.000
_cell.length_b   1.000
_cell.length_c   1.000
_cell.angle_alpha   90.00
_cell.angle_beta   90.00
_cell.angle_gamma   90.00
#
_symmetry.space_group_name_H-M   'P 1'
#
loop_
_entity.id
_entity.type
_entity.pdbx_description
1 polymer ?
#
loop_
_entity_poly.entity_id
_entity_poly.type
_entity_poly.pdbx_seq_one_letter_code
_entity_poly.pdbx_strand_id
1 'polypeptide(L)'
;YFNYFSPQFLLTQGDWQNPRHSAPYTGVLLIPSVVFLIIGIFKYLSGSKKTSLSRFFLFWLFLAPIPAALTRDEIQATRIMNFSLPLCYFAALGLVSTLNYLKKNNPFYLFVQIFIFIFYLISFTNYADLYFNHMVKKSPQEWLFGYKEAIDYVVQNKKDHQVYFTPFYGQPYIYYLFYTKYPPQKYQAQAELISQSIDTGSVYKIDDIIFDTPDIKFIQLQSSRVLAIYPYDETVRQAADLSKLIPISPINFSSTFYGYKNP
;
A
#
# COMPACT_ATOMS: atom_id res chain seq x y z
N TYR A 1 -14.17 8.68 11.91
CA TYR A 1 -15.50 8.46 11.27
C TYR A 1 -15.74 9.37 10.06
N PHE A 2 -15.90 10.69 10.22
CA PHE A 2 -16.28 11.58 9.10
C PHE A 2 -15.28 11.62 7.93
N ASN A 3 -14.00 11.32 8.20
CA ASN A 3 -12.98 11.23 7.17
C ASN A 3 -13.34 10.27 6.03
N TYR A 4 -14.07 9.17 6.30
CA TYR A 4 -14.49 8.20 5.27
C TYR A 4 -15.51 8.77 4.26
N PHE A 5 -16.17 9.88 4.59
CA PHE A 5 -17.08 10.60 3.70
C PHE A 5 -16.43 11.82 3.04
N SER A 6 -15.19 12.13 3.41
CA SER A 6 -14.51 13.31 2.89
C SER A 6 -14.20 13.16 1.39
N PRO A 7 -14.16 14.27 0.63
CA PRO A 7 -13.63 14.25 -0.73
C PRO A 7 -12.19 13.73 -0.78
N GLN A 8 -11.40 13.96 0.26
CA GLN A 8 -10.03 13.46 0.35
C GLN A 8 -9.99 11.92 0.30
N PHE A 9 -10.87 11.25 1.04
CA PHE A 9 -10.97 9.78 1.04
C PHE A 9 -11.58 9.25 -0.25
N LEU A 10 -12.71 9.82 -0.68
CA LEU A 10 -13.50 9.29 -1.78
C LEU A 10 -12.90 9.58 -3.17
N LEU A 11 -12.23 10.73 -3.35
CA LEU A 11 -11.79 11.22 -4.67
C LEU A 11 -10.27 11.27 -4.85
N THR A 12 -9.50 11.70 -3.85
CA THR A 12 -8.11 12.16 -4.12
C THR A 12 -6.99 11.35 -3.47
N GLN A 13 -7.19 10.76 -2.30
CA GLN A 13 -6.10 10.12 -1.55
C GLN A 13 -6.42 8.74 -1.00
N GLY A 14 -7.70 8.37 -0.84
CA GLY A 14 -8.08 7.04 -0.35
C GLY A 14 -7.59 6.81 1.07
N ASP A 15 -6.91 5.69 1.31
CA ASP A 15 -6.23 5.40 2.57
C ASP A 15 -4.90 6.16 2.67
N TRP A 16 -4.95 7.45 2.98
CA TRP A 16 -3.74 8.28 3.03
C TRP A 16 -2.81 7.97 4.19
N GLN A 17 -3.26 7.21 5.20
CA GLN A 17 -2.41 6.74 6.29
C GLN A 17 -1.57 5.55 5.85
N ASN A 18 -2.11 4.71 4.97
CA ASN A 18 -1.42 3.54 4.45
C ASN A 18 -1.35 3.55 2.91
N PRO A 19 -0.23 4.05 2.34
CA PRO A 19 -0.02 4.11 0.89
C PRO A 19 -0.06 2.75 0.17
N ARG A 20 -0.08 1.62 0.90
CA ARG A 20 -0.22 0.27 0.32
C ARG A 20 -1.65 -0.04 -0.10
N HIS A 21 -2.64 0.64 0.48
CA HIS A 21 -4.06 0.34 0.23
C HIS A 21 -4.69 1.24 -0.83
N SER A 22 -3.97 2.21 -1.38
CA SER A 22 -4.52 3.14 -2.36
C SER A 22 -3.47 3.51 -3.40
N ALA A 23 -3.88 3.48 -4.67
CA ALA A 23 -3.03 4.00 -5.72
C ALA A 23 -2.76 5.50 -5.49
N PRO A 24 -1.61 6.02 -5.94
CA PRO A 24 -1.28 7.43 -5.79
C PRO A 24 -2.35 8.36 -6.38
N TYR A 25 -2.67 9.44 -5.68
CA TYR A 25 -3.48 10.57 -6.22
C TYR A 25 -4.90 10.20 -6.64
N THR A 26 -5.44 9.08 -6.15
CA THR A 26 -6.81 8.65 -6.39
C THR A 26 -7.47 8.20 -5.09
N GLY A 27 -8.77 8.46 -4.99
CA GLY A 27 -9.59 8.01 -3.86
C GLY A 27 -10.03 6.56 -4.00
N VAL A 28 -10.90 6.13 -3.08
CA VAL A 28 -11.48 4.77 -3.14
C VAL A 28 -12.51 4.58 -4.26
N LEU A 29 -12.94 5.66 -4.91
CA LEU A 29 -13.87 5.63 -6.04
C LEU A 29 -13.24 6.24 -7.29
N LEU A 30 -13.58 5.65 -8.45
CA LEU A 30 -13.35 6.31 -9.73
C LEU A 30 -14.16 7.61 -9.79
N ILE A 31 -13.62 8.63 -10.45
CA ILE A 31 -14.23 9.96 -10.54
C ILE A 31 -15.69 9.91 -11.07
N PRO A 32 -16.01 9.15 -12.14
CA PRO A 32 -17.38 9.03 -12.61
C PRO A 32 -18.32 8.44 -11.56
N SER A 33 -17.86 7.47 -10.77
CA SER A 33 -18.65 6.85 -9.69
C SER A 33 -19.07 7.87 -8.64
N VAL A 34 -18.24 8.87 -8.34
CA VAL A 34 -18.61 9.92 -7.37
C VAL A 34 -19.70 10.84 -7.93
N VAL A 35 -19.64 11.19 -9.22
CA VAL A 35 -20.69 11.97 -9.88
C VAL A 35 -22.02 11.23 -9.80
N PHE A 36 -22.04 9.94 -10.17
CA PHE A 36 -23.26 9.15 -10.11
C PHE A 36 -23.71 8.83 -8.69
N LEU A 37 -22.79 8.70 -7.73
CA LEU A 37 -23.13 8.56 -6.31
C LEU A 37 -23.94 9.76 -5.82
N ILE A 38 -23.50 10.99 -6.12
CA ILE A 38 -24.20 12.22 -5.74
C ILE A 38 -25.59 12.27 -6.39
N ILE A 39 -25.69 11.96 -7.69
CA ILE A 39 -26.97 11.90 -8.41
C ILE A 39 -27.90 10.86 -7.79
N GLY A 40 -27.39 9.67 -7.44
CA GLY A 40 -28.16 8.59 -6.85
C GLY A 40 -28.69 8.92 -5.46
N ILE A 41 -27.85 9.50 -4.60
CA ILE A 41 -28.27 10.00 -3.28
C ILE A 41 -29.33 11.08 -3.44
N PHE A 42 -29.11 12.07 -4.31
CA PHE A 42 -30.08 13.13 -4.57
C PHE A 42 -31.42 12.56 -5.08
N LYS A 43 -31.37 11.59 -6.00
CA LYS A 43 -32.57 10.96 -6.55
C LYS A 43 -33.35 10.19 -5.49
N TYR A 44 -32.65 9.49 -4.61
CA TYR A 44 -33.27 8.80 -3.47
C TYR A 44 -33.91 9.79 -2.48
N LEU A 45 -33.25 10.91 -2.19
CA LEU A 45 -33.76 11.91 -1.25
C LEU A 45 -34.95 12.71 -1.80
N SER A 46 -34.94 13.05 -3.10
CA SER A 46 -36.00 13.80 -3.79
C SER A 46 -37.20 12.93 -4.21
N GLY A 47 -37.05 11.61 -4.20
CA GLY A 47 -38.13 10.69 -4.55
C GLY A 47 -39.20 10.57 -3.46
N SER A 48 -40.48 10.64 -3.86
CA SER A 48 -41.61 10.45 -2.94
C SER A 48 -41.76 9.01 -2.43
N LYS A 49 -41.30 8.02 -3.21
CA LYS A 49 -41.33 6.60 -2.84
C LYS A 49 -39.92 6.11 -2.47
N LYS A 50 -39.67 5.94 -1.18
CA LYS A 50 -38.43 5.34 -0.66
C LYS A 50 -38.62 3.83 -0.52
N THR A 51 -37.94 3.04 -1.36
CA THR A 51 -37.99 1.58 -1.24
C THR A 51 -37.36 1.11 0.07
N SER A 52 -37.78 -0.04 0.61
CA SER A 52 -37.14 -0.66 1.78
C SER A 52 -35.66 -0.95 1.52
N LEU A 53 -35.32 -1.37 0.31
CA LEU A 53 -33.94 -1.65 -0.11
C LEU A 53 -33.06 -0.40 -0.09
N SER A 54 -33.52 0.72 -0.65
CA SER A 54 -32.74 1.97 -0.63
C SER A 54 -32.54 2.51 0.79
N ARG A 55 -33.53 2.32 1.68
CA ARG A 55 -33.39 2.65 3.11
C ARG A 55 -32.33 1.78 3.78
N PHE A 56 -32.32 0.48 3.50
CA PHE A 56 -31.31 -0.44 4.02
C PHE A 56 -29.89 0.00 3.60
N PHE A 57 -29.66 0.28 2.32
CA PHE A 57 -28.36 0.76 1.86
C PHE A 57 -27.99 2.14 2.41
N LEU A 58 -28.96 3.02 2.67
CA LEU A 58 -28.69 4.28 3.35
C LEU A 58 -28.18 4.07 4.78
N PHE A 59 -28.84 3.20 5.56
CA PHE A 59 -28.37 2.86 6.90
C PHE A 59 -27.00 2.21 6.85
N TRP A 60 -26.79 1.27 5.92
CA TRP A 60 -25.49 0.64 5.72
C TRP A 60 -24.41 1.67 5.40
N LEU A 61 -24.70 2.65 4.53
CA LEU A 61 -23.75 3.72 4.18
C LEU A 61 -23.21 4.42 5.43
N PHE A 62 -24.05 4.72 6.42
CA PHE A 62 -23.63 5.37 7.67
C PHE A 62 -23.08 4.41 8.73
N LEU A 63 -23.55 3.15 8.76
CA LEU A 63 -23.06 2.19 9.76
C LEU A 63 -21.71 1.58 9.38
N ALA A 64 -21.39 1.46 8.09
CA ALA A 64 -20.17 0.79 7.61
C ALA A 64 -18.86 1.37 8.18
N PRO A 65 -18.70 2.70 8.36
CA PRO A 65 -17.45 3.25 8.90
C PRO A 65 -17.32 3.17 10.43
N ILE A 66 -18.36 2.76 11.16
CA ILE A 66 -18.35 2.71 12.63
C ILE A 66 -17.29 1.74 13.16
N PRO A 67 -17.20 0.48 12.70
CA PRO A 67 -16.20 -0.46 13.22
C PRO A 67 -14.77 0.07 13.08
N ALA A 68 -14.43 0.66 11.94
CA ALA A 68 -13.10 1.22 11.73
C ALA A 68 -12.87 2.52 12.52
N ALA A 69 -13.91 3.33 12.75
CA ALA A 69 -13.79 4.53 13.57
C ALA A 69 -13.56 4.25 15.07
N LEU A 70 -13.80 3.02 15.53
CA LEU A 70 -13.49 2.58 16.90
C LEU A 70 -12.07 2.02 17.05
N THR A 71 -11.32 1.90 15.96
CA THR A 71 -9.94 1.40 15.98
C THR A 71 -8.93 2.51 16.24
N ARG A 72 -7.68 2.14 16.54
CA ARG A 72 -6.60 3.09 16.83
C ARG A 72 -6.20 3.94 15.63
N ASP A 73 -6.27 3.37 14.44
CA ASP A 73 -5.91 4.06 13.20
C ASP A 73 -7.03 5.04 12.83
N GLU A 74 -6.66 6.27 12.42
CA GLU A 74 -7.68 7.28 12.10
C GLU A 74 -8.46 6.87 10.84
N ILE A 75 -7.78 6.20 9.89
CA ILE A 75 -8.34 5.71 8.62
C ILE A 75 -7.69 4.40 8.22
N GLN A 76 -8.53 3.44 7.81
CA GLN A 76 -8.07 2.18 7.27
C GLN A 76 -9.09 1.68 6.24
N ALA A 77 -8.78 1.73 4.95
CA ALA A 77 -9.72 1.35 3.89
C ALA A 77 -10.11 -0.13 3.93
N THR A 78 -9.17 -1.01 4.34
CA THR A 78 -9.42 -2.45 4.45
C THR A 78 -10.47 -2.79 5.51
N ARG A 79 -10.54 -2.03 6.62
CA ARG A 79 -11.53 -2.22 7.70
C ARG A 79 -12.93 -1.74 7.35
N ILE A 80 -13.07 -0.94 6.29
CA ILE A 80 -14.36 -0.46 5.79
C ILE A 80 -14.67 -0.99 4.38
N MET A 81 -14.10 -2.12 3.98
CA MET A 81 -14.33 -2.68 2.64
C MET A 81 -15.85 -2.86 2.34
N ASN A 82 -16.64 -3.17 3.36
CA ASN A 82 -18.10 -3.28 3.26
C ASN A 82 -18.82 -1.95 2.93
N PHE A 83 -18.18 -0.80 3.09
CA PHE A 83 -18.67 0.52 2.67
C PHE A 83 -18.79 0.64 1.15
N SER A 84 -18.02 -0.16 0.39
CA SER A 84 -18.10 -0.19 -1.08
C SER A 84 -19.50 -0.57 -1.58
N LEU A 85 -20.21 -1.46 -0.88
CA LEU A 85 -21.52 -1.97 -1.29
C LEU A 85 -22.60 -0.86 -1.37
N PRO A 86 -22.86 -0.08 -0.30
CA PRO A 86 -23.78 1.04 -0.40
C PRO A 86 -23.30 2.14 -1.37
N LEU A 87 -21.99 2.39 -1.49
CA LEU A 87 -21.46 3.34 -2.48
C LEU A 87 -21.79 2.89 -3.92
N CYS A 88 -21.53 1.63 -4.26
CA CYS A 88 -21.86 1.06 -5.56
C CYS A 88 -23.37 1.08 -5.82
N TYR A 89 -24.20 0.77 -4.81
CA TYR A 89 -25.65 0.83 -4.95
C TYR A 89 -26.14 2.23 -5.34
N PHE A 90 -25.73 3.27 -4.62
CA PHE A 90 -26.15 4.64 -4.93
C PHE A 90 -25.53 5.15 -6.23
N ALA A 91 -24.28 4.80 -6.54
CA ALA A 91 -23.69 5.12 -7.84
C ALA A 91 -24.48 4.48 -9.00
N ALA A 92 -24.86 3.20 -8.88
CA ALA A 92 -25.69 2.52 -9.88
C ALA A 92 -27.08 3.16 -10.01
N LEU A 93 -27.71 3.52 -8.89
CA LEU A 93 -28.99 4.24 -8.88
C LEU A 93 -28.90 5.56 -9.62
N GLY A 94 -27.82 6.32 -9.42
CA GLY A 94 -27.59 7.58 -10.13
C GLY A 94 -27.40 7.37 -11.62
N LEU A 95 -26.56 6.41 -12.02
CA LEU A 95 -26.33 6.06 -13.42
C LEU A 95 -27.63 5.67 -14.13
N VAL A 96 -28.40 4.75 -13.54
CA VAL A 96 -29.69 4.30 -14.10
C VAL A 96 -30.68 5.46 -14.17
N SER A 97 -30.71 6.34 -13.16
CA SER A 97 -31.59 7.51 -13.16
C SER A 97 -31.24 8.50 -14.26
N THR A 98 -29.95 8.74 -14.50
CA THR A 98 -29.46 9.59 -15.60
C THR A 98 -29.87 9.01 -16.96
N LEU A 99 -29.68 7.70 -17.15
CA LEU A 99 -30.07 7.04 -18.39
C LEU A 99 -31.60 7.03 -18.59
N ASN A 100 -32.39 6.80 -17.53
CA ASN A 100 -33.85 6.79 -17.63
C ASN A 100 -34.46 8.18 -17.87
N TYR A 101 -33.78 9.25 -17.46
CA TYR A 101 -34.18 10.61 -17.78
C TYR A 101 -34.12 10.87 -19.30
N LEU A 102 -33.14 10.27 -19.98
CA LEU A 102 -33.05 10.26 -21.42
C LEU A 102 -33.91 9.11 -21.97
N LYS A 103 -35.09 9.44 -22.52
CA LYS A 103 -35.93 8.42 -23.19
C LYS A 103 -35.10 7.66 -24.22
N LYS A 104 -35.24 6.32 -24.30
CA LYS A 104 -34.45 5.47 -25.22
C LYS A 104 -34.55 5.88 -26.70
N ASN A 105 -35.65 6.51 -27.10
CA ASN A 105 -35.87 6.99 -28.47
C ASN A 105 -35.18 8.35 -28.75
N ASN A 106 -34.58 8.97 -27.73
CA ASN A 106 -33.85 10.21 -27.89
C ASN A 106 -32.54 9.95 -28.66
N PRO A 107 -32.23 10.68 -29.73
CA PRO A 107 -30.98 10.49 -30.49
C PRO A 107 -29.72 10.64 -29.63
N PHE A 108 -29.79 11.39 -28.52
CA PHE A 108 -28.67 11.57 -27.59
C PHE A 108 -28.46 10.39 -26.62
N TYR A 109 -29.38 9.43 -26.55
CA TYR A 109 -29.29 8.31 -25.60
C TYR A 109 -28.00 7.48 -25.80
N LEU A 110 -27.73 7.08 -27.05
CA LEU A 110 -26.52 6.31 -27.39
C LEU A 110 -25.25 7.13 -27.14
N PHE A 111 -25.27 8.42 -27.50
CA PHE A 111 -24.14 9.31 -27.25
C PHE A 111 -23.80 9.41 -25.75
N VAL A 112 -24.81 9.55 -24.89
CA VAL A 112 -24.60 9.61 -23.44
C VAL A 112 -24.08 8.28 -22.89
N GLN A 113 -24.59 7.14 -23.36
CA GLN A 113 -24.04 5.84 -22.96
C GLN A 113 -22.56 5.70 -23.33
N ILE A 114 -22.20 6.06 -24.56
CA ILE A 114 -20.81 6.04 -25.04
C ILE A 114 -19.95 6.99 -24.22
N PHE A 115 -20.44 8.21 -23.95
CA PHE A 115 -19.72 9.18 -23.13
C PHE A 115 -19.46 8.65 -21.71
N ILE A 116 -20.48 8.07 -21.05
CA ILE A 116 -20.32 7.48 -19.72
C ILE A 116 -19.30 6.34 -19.76
N PHE A 117 -19.40 5.46 -20.76
CA PHE A 117 -18.44 4.36 -20.93
C PHE A 117 -17.01 4.88 -21.10
N ILE A 118 -16.78 5.83 -22.01
CA ILE A 118 -15.47 6.44 -22.23
C ILE A 118 -14.96 7.13 -20.97
N PHE A 119 -15.84 7.81 -20.23
CA PHE A 119 -15.45 8.50 -18.99
C PHE A 119 -14.98 7.50 -17.91
N TYR A 120 -15.68 6.37 -17.75
CA TYR A 120 -15.22 5.27 -16.90
C TYR A 120 -13.92 4.65 -17.41
N LEU A 121 -13.79 4.43 -18.73
CA LEU A 121 -12.60 3.85 -19.32
C LEU A 121 -11.36 4.72 -19.08
N ILE A 122 -11.46 6.04 -19.29
CA ILE A 122 -10.37 6.99 -19.00
C ILE A 122 -10.01 6.96 -17.51
N SER A 123 -11.01 7.02 -16.63
CA SER A 123 -10.76 7.00 -15.18
C SER A 123 -10.12 5.69 -14.73
N PHE A 124 -10.53 4.56 -15.30
CA PHE A 124 -9.98 3.25 -15.00
C PHE A 124 -8.54 3.10 -15.54
N THR A 125 -8.28 3.54 -16.78
CA THR A 125 -6.93 3.50 -17.35
C THR A 125 -5.95 4.35 -16.54
N ASN A 126 -6.37 5.53 -16.09
CA ASN A 126 -5.55 6.37 -15.20
C ASN A 126 -5.29 5.66 -13.86
N TYR A 127 -6.33 5.12 -13.22
CA TYR A 127 -6.18 4.34 -12.00
C TYR A 127 -5.21 3.15 -12.19
N ALA A 128 -5.34 2.41 -13.29
CA ALA A 128 -4.51 1.26 -13.60
C ALA A 128 -3.04 1.68 -13.78
N ASP A 129 -2.76 2.77 -14.49
CA ASP A 129 -1.40 3.29 -14.64
C ASP A 129 -0.80 3.74 -13.29
N LEU A 130 -1.59 4.42 -12.46
CA LEU A 130 -1.16 4.83 -11.12
C LEU A 130 -0.87 3.61 -10.23
N TYR A 131 -1.73 2.60 -10.28
CA TYR A 131 -1.59 1.37 -9.50
C TYR A 131 -0.39 0.53 -9.96
N PHE A 132 -0.30 0.20 -11.25
CA PHE A 132 0.72 -0.72 -11.75
C PHE A 132 2.10 -0.06 -11.92
N ASN A 133 2.17 1.21 -12.32
CA ASN A 133 3.44 1.84 -12.73
C ASN A 133 3.99 2.86 -11.73
N HIS A 134 3.14 3.48 -10.91
CA HIS A 134 3.54 4.60 -10.03
C HIS A 134 3.51 4.28 -8.53
N MET A 135 2.66 3.35 -8.11
CA MET A 135 2.44 3.04 -6.70
C MET A 135 3.73 2.64 -5.96
N VAL A 136 4.47 1.67 -6.50
CA VAL A 136 5.75 1.24 -5.93
C VAL A 136 6.81 2.34 -6.02
N LYS A 137 6.83 3.12 -7.11
CA LYS A 137 7.80 4.20 -7.30
C LYS A 137 7.59 5.35 -6.33
N LYS A 138 6.35 5.65 -5.94
CA LYS A 138 6.01 6.74 -5.03
C LYS A 138 6.34 6.41 -3.58
N SER A 139 6.10 5.17 -3.16
CA SER A 139 6.30 4.72 -1.78
C SER A 139 6.98 3.35 -1.76
N PRO A 140 8.23 3.22 -2.23
CA PRO A 140 8.91 1.92 -2.35
C PRO A 140 9.12 1.23 -1.01
N GLN A 141 9.39 2.00 0.05
CA GLN A 141 9.54 1.50 1.42
C GLN A 141 8.24 0.89 1.95
N GLU A 142 7.08 1.47 1.62
CA GLU A 142 5.78 0.90 1.98
C GLU A 142 5.50 -0.38 1.21
N TRP A 143 5.96 -0.48 -0.03
CA TRP A 143 5.84 -1.71 -0.80
C TRP A 143 6.93 -2.73 -0.50
N LEU A 144 7.83 -2.41 0.44
CA LEU A 144 8.96 -3.26 0.81
C LEU A 144 9.75 -3.67 -0.45
N PHE A 145 9.85 -2.74 -1.41
CA PHE A 145 10.61 -2.92 -2.63
C PHE A 145 12.10 -3.03 -2.31
N GLY A 146 12.84 -3.83 -3.07
CA GLY A 146 14.29 -3.95 -2.90
C GLY A 146 14.76 -5.08 -1.97
N TYR A 147 13.87 -5.72 -1.21
CA TYR A 147 14.27 -6.84 -0.35
C TYR A 147 14.81 -8.02 -1.16
N LYS A 148 14.26 -8.30 -2.34
CA LYS A 148 14.74 -9.38 -3.19
C LYS A 148 16.20 -9.13 -3.60
N GLU A 149 16.46 -7.94 -4.12
CA GLU A 149 17.78 -7.48 -4.56
C GLU A 149 18.76 -7.46 -3.38
N ALA A 150 18.33 -6.98 -2.21
CA ALA A 150 19.13 -6.97 -1.00
C ALA A 150 19.53 -8.38 -0.54
N ILE A 151 18.60 -9.33 -0.56
CA ILE A 151 18.88 -10.73 -0.21
C ILE A 151 19.77 -11.40 -1.26
N ASP A 152 19.49 -11.18 -2.55
CA ASP A 152 20.33 -11.68 -3.65
C ASP A 152 21.78 -11.17 -3.50
N TYR A 153 21.96 -9.89 -3.16
CA TYR A 153 23.26 -9.28 -2.91
C TYR A 153 23.97 -9.89 -1.70
N VAL A 154 23.27 -10.09 -0.58
CA VAL A 154 23.81 -10.73 0.63
C VAL A 154 24.28 -12.15 0.32
N VAL A 155 23.47 -12.96 -0.36
CA VAL A 155 23.82 -14.35 -0.68
C VAL A 155 25.08 -14.43 -1.53
N GLN A 156 25.26 -13.51 -2.48
CA GLN A 156 26.42 -13.47 -3.36
C GLN A 156 27.69 -12.96 -2.66
N ASN A 157 27.56 -12.10 -1.64
CA ASN A 157 28.68 -11.36 -1.06
C ASN A 157 29.02 -11.73 0.40
N LYS A 158 28.22 -12.57 1.07
CA LYS A 158 28.40 -12.90 2.49
C LYS A 158 29.63 -13.72 2.84
N LYS A 159 30.28 -14.35 1.86
CA LYS A 159 31.40 -15.27 2.11
C LYS A 159 32.53 -14.55 2.88
N ASP A 160 32.97 -15.12 3.99
CA ASP A 160 34.03 -14.60 4.86
C ASP A 160 33.73 -13.23 5.50
N HIS A 161 32.47 -12.80 5.53
CA HIS A 161 32.03 -11.55 6.15
C HIS A 161 30.97 -11.82 7.22
N GLN A 162 31.02 -11.09 8.32
CA GLN A 162 29.89 -11.00 9.24
C GLN A 162 28.79 -10.15 8.58
N VAL A 163 27.57 -10.68 8.51
CA VAL A 163 26.48 -9.99 7.82
C VAL A 163 25.54 -9.33 8.82
N TYR A 164 25.29 -8.03 8.63
CA TYR A 164 24.23 -7.29 9.31
C TYR A 164 23.14 -6.91 8.32
N PHE A 165 21.89 -7.18 8.65
CA PHE A 165 20.74 -6.74 7.87
C PHE A 165 19.75 -5.99 8.76
N THR A 166 19.69 -4.68 8.55
CA THR A 166 18.87 -3.76 9.34
C THR A 166 17.36 -4.07 9.26
N PRO A 167 16.65 -4.24 10.39
CA PRO A 167 15.19 -4.44 10.44
C PRO A 167 14.35 -3.15 10.40
N PHE A 168 14.87 -2.04 9.86
CA PHE A 168 14.19 -0.74 9.90
C PHE A 168 12.90 -0.66 9.04
N TYR A 169 12.88 -1.28 7.86
CA TYR A 169 11.65 -1.36 7.02
C TYR A 169 10.73 -2.53 7.38
N GLY A 170 11.06 -3.34 8.38
CA GLY A 170 10.24 -4.48 8.81
C GLY A 170 11.10 -5.68 9.19
N GLN A 171 10.71 -6.87 8.72
CA GLN A 171 11.29 -8.14 9.16
C GLN A 171 12.16 -8.76 8.04
N PRO A 172 13.42 -8.32 7.87
CA PRO A 172 14.32 -8.79 6.82
C PRO A 172 14.52 -10.31 6.84
N TYR A 173 14.43 -10.94 8.02
CA TYR A 173 14.59 -12.39 8.15
C TYR A 173 13.52 -13.16 7.36
N ILE A 174 12.27 -12.66 7.28
CA ILE A 174 11.21 -13.31 6.50
C ILE A 174 11.57 -13.31 5.01
N TYR A 175 12.08 -12.19 4.52
CA TYR A 175 12.54 -12.06 3.13
C TYR A 175 13.75 -12.93 2.84
N TYR A 176 14.69 -13.03 3.79
CA TYR A 176 15.80 -13.97 3.68
C TYR A 176 15.30 -15.41 3.52
N LEU A 177 14.42 -15.86 4.42
CA LEU A 177 13.87 -17.22 4.36
C LEU A 177 13.13 -17.48 3.04
N PHE A 178 12.30 -16.52 2.61
CA PHE A 178 11.49 -16.64 1.41
C PHE A 178 12.34 -16.72 0.13
N TYR A 179 13.22 -15.74 -0.09
CA TYR A 179 13.99 -15.65 -1.34
C TYR A 179 15.10 -16.69 -1.44
N THR A 180 15.68 -17.12 -0.31
CA THR A 180 16.66 -18.22 -0.31
C THR A 180 16.01 -19.60 -0.34
N LYS A 181 14.68 -19.69 -0.25
CA LYS A 181 13.93 -20.95 -0.11
C LYS A 181 14.48 -21.77 1.07
N TYR A 182 14.69 -21.10 2.19
CA TYR A 182 15.35 -21.68 3.35
C TYR A 182 14.54 -22.86 3.89
N PRO A 183 15.17 -24.02 4.19
CA PRO A 183 14.45 -25.20 4.67
C PRO A 183 13.72 -24.91 6.01
N PRO A 184 12.39 -25.09 6.09
CA PRO A 184 11.63 -24.81 7.30
C PRO A 184 12.13 -25.56 8.53
N GLN A 185 12.57 -26.82 8.35
CA GLN A 185 13.11 -27.66 9.44
C GLN A 185 14.38 -27.05 10.05
N LYS A 186 15.25 -26.44 9.23
CA LYS A 186 16.46 -25.77 9.72
C LYS A 186 16.13 -24.48 10.45
N TYR A 187 15.12 -23.75 9.98
CA TYR A 187 14.70 -22.50 10.62
C TYR A 187 14.08 -22.80 11.99
N GLN A 188 13.12 -23.71 12.05
CA GLN A 188 12.45 -24.10 13.29
C GLN A 188 13.41 -24.62 14.37
N ALA A 189 14.51 -25.27 13.97
CA ALA A 189 15.51 -25.78 14.91
C ALA A 189 16.38 -24.69 15.56
N GLN A 190 16.45 -23.48 14.99
CA GLN A 190 17.33 -22.40 15.48
C GLN A 190 16.60 -21.09 15.79
N ALA A 191 15.32 -20.97 15.39
CA ALA A 191 14.58 -19.73 15.48
C ALA A 191 14.31 -19.36 16.95
N GLU A 192 14.95 -18.30 17.41
CA GLU A 192 14.65 -17.66 18.69
C GLU A 192 13.78 -16.42 18.44
N LEU A 193 12.47 -16.59 18.65
CA LEU A 193 11.51 -15.50 18.47
C LEU A 193 11.51 -14.57 19.69
N ILE A 194 11.82 -13.30 19.43
CA ILE A 194 11.69 -12.23 20.40
C ILE A 194 10.25 -11.72 20.31
N SER A 195 9.43 -12.11 21.28
CA SER A 195 7.97 -11.89 21.31
C SER A 195 7.54 -10.48 21.74
N GLN A 196 8.48 -9.55 21.96
CA GLN A 196 8.18 -8.17 22.35
C GLN A 196 7.86 -7.25 21.15
N SER A 197 7.83 -7.77 19.92
CA SER A 197 7.45 -6.97 18.75
C SER A 197 5.93 -6.98 18.52
N ILE A 198 5.42 -5.92 17.89
CA ILE A 198 3.99 -5.63 17.74
C ILE A 198 3.27 -6.62 16.81
N ASP A 199 4.02 -7.33 15.95
CA ASP A 199 3.48 -8.20 14.89
C ASP A 199 3.87 -9.69 15.08
N THR A 200 4.69 -10.23 14.18
CA THR A 200 4.98 -11.67 14.03
C THR A 200 6.23 -12.15 14.79
N GLY A 201 6.73 -11.35 15.74
CA GLY A 201 8.00 -11.63 16.42
C GLY A 201 9.23 -11.21 15.60
N SER A 202 10.32 -10.87 16.27
CA SER A 202 11.60 -10.56 15.64
C SER A 202 12.59 -11.70 15.86
N VAL A 203 13.46 -11.95 14.88
CA VAL A 203 14.54 -12.93 14.99
C VAL A 203 15.86 -12.19 14.91
N TYR A 204 16.73 -12.38 15.91
CA TYR A 204 18.01 -11.66 15.96
C TYR A 204 19.05 -12.23 14.98
N LYS A 205 19.06 -13.55 14.77
CA LYS A 205 20.09 -14.22 13.98
C LYS A 205 19.56 -15.47 13.29
N ILE A 206 19.96 -15.68 12.04
CA ILE A 206 19.78 -16.93 11.29
C ILE A 206 21.09 -17.24 10.57
N ASP A 207 21.61 -18.45 10.75
CA ASP A 207 22.96 -18.82 10.31
C ASP A 207 24.01 -17.78 10.79
N ASP A 208 24.71 -17.13 9.85
CA ASP A 208 25.71 -16.09 10.12
C ASP A 208 25.18 -14.65 9.89
N ILE A 209 23.87 -14.51 9.67
CA ILE A 209 23.23 -13.22 9.40
C ILE A 209 22.59 -12.69 10.67
N ILE A 210 23.00 -11.48 11.07
CA ILE A 210 22.47 -10.75 12.22
C ILE A 210 21.47 -9.72 11.73
N PHE A 211 20.25 -9.77 12.24
CA PHE A 211 19.17 -8.84 11.90
C PHE A 211 19.11 -7.71 12.92
N ASP A 212 20.08 -6.81 12.84
CA ASP A 212 20.24 -5.68 13.75
C ASP A 212 20.69 -4.42 12.98
N THR A 213 20.63 -3.26 13.64
CA THR A 213 20.96 -1.95 13.07
C THR A 213 22.23 -1.39 13.68
N PRO A 214 23.42 -1.83 13.23
CA PRO A 214 24.68 -1.26 13.68
C PRO A 214 24.87 0.18 13.20
N ASP A 215 25.68 0.96 13.93
CA ASP A 215 26.10 2.29 13.49
C ASP A 215 27.10 2.17 12.32
N ILE A 216 26.81 2.85 11.21
CA ILE A 216 27.63 2.84 9.99
C ILE A 216 29.06 3.31 10.28
N LYS A 217 29.25 4.34 11.12
CA LYS A 217 30.59 4.83 11.47
C LYS A 217 31.33 3.81 12.30
N PHE A 218 30.64 3.11 13.20
CA PHE A 218 31.24 2.04 13.99
C PHE A 218 31.72 0.89 13.10
N ILE A 219 30.87 0.42 12.19
CA ILE A 219 31.24 -0.65 11.25
C ILE A 219 32.39 -0.22 10.32
N GLN A 220 32.43 1.05 9.91
CA GLN A 220 33.53 1.58 9.10
C GLN A 220 34.90 1.57 9.81
N LEU A 221 34.91 1.53 11.14
CA LEU A 221 36.13 1.48 11.96
C LEU A 221 36.53 0.05 12.33
N GLN A 222 35.68 -0.96 12.05
CA GLN A 222 35.98 -2.34 12.39
C GLN A 222 37.05 -2.93 11.44
N SER A 223 37.99 -3.67 12.03
CA SER A 223 39.03 -4.41 11.29
C SER A 223 38.54 -5.76 10.75
N SER A 224 37.42 -6.28 11.27
CA SER A 224 36.79 -7.51 10.81
C SER A 224 36.04 -7.28 9.50
N ARG A 225 36.02 -8.28 8.62
CA ARG A 225 35.22 -8.25 7.39
C ARG A 225 33.73 -8.25 7.69
N VAL A 226 33.04 -7.21 7.25
CA VAL A 226 31.64 -6.93 7.51
C VAL A 226 30.93 -6.57 6.21
N LEU A 227 29.74 -7.15 6.05
CA LEU A 227 28.76 -6.79 5.05
C LEU A 227 27.51 -6.30 5.78
N ALA A 228 27.14 -5.03 5.62
CA ALA A 228 25.97 -4.45 6.27
C ALA A 228 24.99 -3.89 5.24
N ILE A 229 23.71 -4.22 5.41
CA ILE A 229 22.62 -3.76 4.55
C ILE A 229 21.77 -2.76 5.32
N TYR A 230 21.62 -1.58 4.74
CA TYR A 230 20.86 -0.47 5.30
C TYR A 230 19.78 -0.01 4.33
N PRO A 231 18.54 0.14 4.78
CA PRO A 231 17.55 0.88 4.00
C PRO A 231 17.90 2.37 3.91
N TYR A 232 17.43 3.03 2.85
CA TYR A 232 17.73 4.44 2.57
C TYR A 232 17.46 5.35 3.77
N ASP A 233 16.29 5.26 4.38
CA ASP A 233 15.92 6.16 5.48
C ASP A 233 16.83 5.99 6.70
N GLU A 234 17.34 4.78 6.94
CA GLU A 234 18.31 4.53 8.02
C GLU A 234 19.69 5.13 7.67
N THR A 235 20.13 5.04 6.41
CA THR A 235 21.37 5.73 5.99
C THR A 235 21.29 7.24 6.17
N VAL A 236 20.12 7.83 5.87
CA VAL A 236 19.86 9.27 6.08
C VAL A 236 19.83 9.61 7.57
N ARG A 237 19.14 8.80 8.38
CA ARG A 237 19.05 8.97 9.84
C ARG A 237 20.40 8.96 10.52
N GLN A 238 21.33 8.12 10.06
CA GLN A 238 22.70 8.05 10.58
C GLN A 238 23.65 9.09 9.97
N ALA A 239 23.15 9.96 9.07
CA ALA A 239 23.94 10.93 8.31
C ALA A 239 25.11 10.27 7.55
N ALA A 240 24.86 9.11 6.95
CA ALA A 240 25.85 8.38 6.18
C ALA A 240 26.11 9.03 4.82
N ASP A 241 27.38 8.97 4.39
CA ASP A 241 27.78 9.39 3.06
C ASP A 241 27.41 8.31 2.03
N LEU A 242 26.33 8.55 1.28
CA LEU A 242 25.80 7.62 0.28
C LEU A 242 26.81 7.29 -0.83
N SER A 243 27.79 8.17 -1.09
CA SER A 243 28.82 7.91 -2.11
C SER A 243 29.77 6.76 -1.73
N LYS A 244 29.82 6.42 -0.44
CA LYS A 244 30.62 5.32 0.12
C LYS A 244 29.83 4.02 0.24
N LEU A 245 28.55 4.02 -0.16
CA LEU A 245 27.67 2.87 -0.09
C LEU A 245 27.30 2.39 -1.50
N ILE A 246 27.06 1.09 -1.61
CA ILE A 246 26.69 0.44 -2.86
C ILE A 246 25.16 0.47 -2.97
N PRO A 247 24.58 1.10 -4.00
CA PRO A 247 23.13 1.02 -4.21
C PRO A 247 22.74 -0.40 -4.66
N ILE A 248 21.85 -1.06 -3.92
CA ILE A 248 21.48 -2.46 -4.17
C ILE A 248 20.18 -2.58 -4.98
N SER A 249 19.20 -1.75 -4.69
CA SER A 249 17.85 -1.82 -5.25
C SER A 249 17.43 -0.44 -5.80
N PRO A 250 18.00 -0.02 -6.93
CA PRO A 250 17.78 1.31 -7.49
C PRO A 250 16.31 1.52 -7.87
N ILE A 251 15.78 2.69 -7.50
CA ILE A 251 14.42 3.12 -7.84
C ILE A 251 14.39 4.65 -7.93
N ASN A 252 13.83 5.18 -9.02
CA ASN A 252 13.88 6.60 -9.36
C ASN A 252 15.34 7.13 -9.40
N PHE A 253 15.69 8.04 -8.48
CA PHE A 253 17.02 8.65 -8.36
C PHE A 253 17.81 8.16 -7.14
N SER A 254 17.30 7.16 -6.42
CA SER A 254 17.93 6.59 -5.23
C SER A 254 17.88 5.06 -5.25
N SER A 255 18.18 4.43 -4.13
CA SER A 255 18.05 2.99 -3.93
C SER A 255 17.31 2.73 -2.64
N THR A 256 16.40 1.75 -2.59
CA THR A 256 15.69 1.43 -1.33
C THR A 256 16.62 0.82 -0.28
N PHE A 257 17.61 0.03 -0.71
CA PHE A 257 18.67 -0.52 0.13
C PHE A 257 20.05 -0.14 -0.38
N TYR A 258 20.97 0.03 0.56
CA TYR A 258 22.38 0.30 0.35
C TYR A 258 23.22 -0.73 1.10
N GLY A 259 24.31 -1.16 0.49
CA GLY A 259 25.28 -2.06 1.07
C GLY A 259 26.55 -1.32 1.49
N TYR A 260 27.04 -1.62 2.67
CA TYR A 260 28.42 -1.36 3.07
C TYR A 260 29.19 -2.68 3.10
N LYS A 261 30.37 -2.71 2.51
CA LYS A 261 31.26 -3.87 2.51
C LYS A 261 32.71 -3.38 2.60
N ASN A 262 33.44 -3.83 3.61
CA ASN A 262 34.88 -3.56 3.71
C ASN A 262 35.70 -4.69 3.02
N PRO A 263 36.95 -4.40 2.60
CA PRO A 263 37.83 -5.37 1.92
C PRO A 263 38.37 -6.50 2.81
#